data_AF-A0A960R0Z7-F1
#
_entry.id   AF-A0A960R0Z7-F1
#
_cell.length_a   1.000
_cell.length_b   1.000
_cell.length_c   1.000
_cell.angle_alpha   90.00
_cell.angle_beta   90.00
_cell.angle_gamma   90.00
#
_symmetry.space_group_name_H-M   'P 1'
#
loop_
_entity.id
_entity.type
_entity.pdbx_description
1 polymer ?
#
loop_
_entity_poly.entity_id
_entity_poly.type
_entity_poly.pdbx_seq_one_letter_code
_entity_poly.pdbx_strand_id
1 'polypeptide(L)'
;MDFTREPLVETVITPKEGFKLIIRASSGNSEEEYSVGAVEVVSFGNCYFFRSLEKPKAFLLPMTEYEVVESRETRTVLKKPQVEKSIKIGGGKKAESTDEAEEEPKKKERKRSRKNGPQKKKKQK
;
A
#
# COMPACT_ATOMS: atom_id res chain seq x y z
N MET A 1 -39.20 -19.13 -17.17
CA MET A 1 -39.45 -17.68 -17.11
C MET A 1 -38.09 -17.01 -17.10
N ASP A 2 -37.51 -16.77 -18.27
CA ASP A 2 -36.19 -16.13 -18.39
C ASP A 2 -36.39 -14.61 -18.54
N PHE A 3 -37.00 -14.00 -17.52
CA PHE A 3 -37.35 -12.58 -17.54
C PHE A 3 -36.20 -11.67 -17.10
N THR A 4 -35.08 -12.22 -16.66
CA THR A 4 -33.86 -11.45 -16.40
C THR A 4 -33.02 -11.48 -17.67
N ARG A 5 -33.26 -10.53 -18.59
CA ARG A 5 -32.26 -10.26 -19.63
C ARG A 5 -30.93 -10.04 -18.92
N GLU A 6 -29.96 -10.91 -19.22
CA GLU A 6 -28.64 -10.77 -18.65
C GLU A 6 -28.09 -9.38 -19.02
N PRO A 7 -27.42 -8.69 -18.08
CA PRO A 7 -26.78 -7.43 -18.39
C PRO A 7 -25.81 -7.60 -19.56
N LEU A 8 -25.95 -6.76 -20.58
CA LEU A 8 -25.03 -6.74 -21.71
C LEU A 8 -23.77 -5.99 -21.29
N VAL A 9 -22.61 -6.59 -21.53
CA VAL A 9 -21.32 -5.91 -21.35
C VAL A 9 -21.06 -5.09 -22.60
N GLU A 10 -21.18 -3.77 -22.48
CA GLU A 10 -20.99 -2.84 -23.59
C GLU A 10 -19.50 -2.61 -23.86
N THR A 11 -18.71 -2.43 -22.79
CA THR A 11 -17.27 -2.24 -22.86
C THR A 11 -16.59 -2.54 -21.54
N VAL A 12 -15.27 -2.65 -21.56
CA VAL A 12 -14.41 -2.79 -20.37
C VAL A 12 -13.37 -1.69 -20.38
N ILE A 13 -13.29 -0.94 -19.29
CA ILE A 13 -12.32 0.12 -19.09
C ILE A 13 -11.15 -0.47 -18.30
N THR A 14 -9.96 -0.33 -18.86
CA THR A 14 -8.69 -0.74 -18.24
C THR A 14 -7.78 0.49 -18.10
N PRO A 15 -7.02 0.61 -17.00
CA PRO A 15 -6.11 1.73 -16.80
C PRO A 15 -4.88 1.61 -17.70
N LYS A 16 -4.21 2.74 -17.91
CA LYS A 16 -2.86 2.76 -18.49
C LYS A 16 -1.84 2.05 -17.59
N GLU A 17 -0.72 1.65 -18.18
CA GLU A 17 0.38 1.02 -17.46
C GLU A 17 0.89 1.90 -16.30
N GLY A 18 0.93 1.32 -15.10
CA GLY A 18 1.33 2.03 -13.87
C GLY A 18 0.22 2.90 -13.25
N PHE A 19 -1.03 2.74 -13.69
CA PHE A 19 -2.21 3.40 -13.10
C PHE A 19 -3.21 2.36 -12.61
N LYS A 20 -4.09 2.79 -11.71
CA LYS A 20 -5.30 2.07 -11.28
C LYS A 20 -6.53 2.92 -11.55
N LEU A 21 -7.70 2.28 -11.64
CA LEU A 21 -8.97 2.99 -11.74
C LEU A 21 -9.52 3.26 -10.35
N ILE A 22 -10.06 4.47 -10.17
CA ILE A 22 -10.85 4.89 -9.03
C ILE A 22 -12.26 5.19 -9.52
N ILE A 23 -13.26 4.56 -8.93
CA ILE A 23 -14.67 4.87 -9.16
C ILE A 23 -15.18 5.58 -7.92
N ARG A 24 -15.74 6.78 -8.12
CA ARG A 24 -16.22 7.64 -7.02
C ARG A 24 -17.46 8.42 -7.44
N ALA A 25 -18.23 8.91 -6.47
CA ALA A 25 -19.39 9.74 -6.77
C ALA A 25 -18.95 11.09 -7.38
N SER A 26 -19.68 11.52 -8.40
CA SER A 26 -19.43 12.76 -9.15
C SER A 26 -19.73 14.03 -8.33
N SER A 27 -20.49 13.90 -7.24
CA SER A 27 -20.86 15.02 -6.36
C SER A 27 -19.70 15.53 -5.49
N GLY A 28 -18.51 14.90 -5.55
CA GLY A 28 -17.28 15.37 -4.90
C GLY A 28 -17.21 15.13 -3.38
N ASN A 29 -18.29 14.66 -2.75
CA ASN A 29 -18.39 14.46 -1.30
C ASN A 29 -18.21 12.99 -0.85
N SER A 30 -17.60 12.12 -1.67
CA SER A 30 -17.68 10.67 -1.44
C SER A 30 -16.64 10.15 -0.44
N GLU A 31 -17.11 9.61 0.69
CA GLU A 31 -16.37 8.62 1.50
C GLU A 31 -16.27 7.25 0.78
N GLU A 32 -17.10 7.03 -0.24
CA GLU A 32 -17.13 5.77 -0.96
C GLU A 32 -16.37 5.85 -2.28
N GLU A 33 -15.14 5.35 -2.25
CA GLU A 33 -14.27 5.16 -3.42
C GLU A 33 -13.95 3.67 -3.61
N TYR A 34 -13.88 3.26 -4.88
CA TYR A 34 -13.53 1.91 -5.26
C TYR A 34 -12.26 1.92 -6.11
N SER A 35 -11.20 1.27 -5.63
CA SER A 35 -9.98 1.05 -6.42
C SER A 35 -10.06 -0.31 -7.11
N VAL A 36 -9.99 -0.36 -8.43
CA VAL A 36 -10.06 -1.60 -9.22
C VAL A 36 -9.02 -1.63 -10.34
N GLY A 37 -8.70 -2.84 -10.81
CA GLY A 37 -7.81 -3.08 -11.94
C GLY A 37 -8.53 -2.91 -13.29
N ALA A 38 -9.81 -3.22 -13.36
CA ALA A 38 -10.67 -2.93 -14.51
C ALA A 38 -12.12 -2.71 -14.06
N VAL A 39 -12.92 -2.07 -14.91
CA VAL A 39 -14.36 -1.93 -14.67
C VAL A 39 -15.14 -2.15 -15.96
N GLU A 40 -16.23 -2.92 -15.87
CA GLU A 40 -17.12 -3.17 -16.99
C GLU A 40 -18.19 -2.08 -17.04
N VAL A 41 -18.56 -1.65 -18.24
CA VAL A 41 -19.78 -0.88 -18.48
C VAL A 41 -20.85 -1.85 -18.94
N VAL A 42 -21.92 -1.93 -18.16
CA VAL A 42 -23.03 -2.85 -18.45
C VAL A 42 -24.33 -2.09 -18.66
N SER A 43 -25.18 -2.60 -19.55
CA SER A 43 -26.50 -2.03 -19.82
C SER A 43 -27.63 -2.96 -19.36
N PHE A 44 -28.70 -2.33 -18.86
CA PHE A 44 -29.99 -2.95 -18.60
C PHE A 44 -31.05 -2.17 -19.39
N GLY A 45 -31.27 -2.56 -20.64
CA GLY A 45 -32.09 -1.77 -21.56
C GLY A 45 -31.41 -0.43 -21.86
N ASN A 46 -32.02 0.68 -21.44
CA ASN A 46 -31.50 2.04 -21.70
C ASN A 46 -30.72 2.63 -20.50
N CYS A 47 -30.45 1.84 -19.46
CA CYS A 47 -29.73 2.27 -18.26
C CYS A 47 -28.32 1.67 -18.23
N TYR A 48 -27.32 2.46 -17.83
CA TYR A 48 -25.90 2.08 -17.84
C TYR A 48 -25.27 2.13 -16.45
N PHE A 49 -24.41 1.15 -16.17
CA PHE A 49 -23.77 0.98 -14.87
C PHE A 49 -22.30 0.61 -15.02
N PHE A 50 -21.49 1.03 -14.04
CA PHE A 50 -20.15 0.49 -13.80
C PHE A 50 -20.27 -0.75 -12.94
N ARG A 51 -19.72 -1.88 -13.40
CA ARG A 51 -19.68 -3.15 -12.68
C ARG A 51 -18.25 -3.58 -12.44
N SER A 52 -17.95 -3.95 -11.20
CA SER A 52 -16.73 -4.70 -10.88
C SER A 52 -17.09 -5.97 -10.13
N LEU A 53 -16.49 -7.08 -10.57
CA LEU A 53 -16.58 -8.39 -9.93
C LEU A 53 -15.32 -8.72 -9.11
N GLU A 54 -14.40 -7.76 -8.99
CA GLU A 54 -13.16 -7.91 -8.22
C GLU A 54 -13.48 -8.05 -6.73
N LYS A 55 -12.92 -9.08 -6.09
CA LYS A 55 -13.02 -9.29 -4.64
C LYS A 55 -11.94 -8.47 -3.92
N PRO A 56 -12.20 -7.91 -2.73
CA PRO A 56 -13.34 -8.22 -1.84
C PRO A 56 -14.58 -7.34 -2.03
N LYS A 57 -14.52 -6.24 -2.79
CA LYS A 57 -15.59 -5.23 -2.87
C LYS A 57 -16.16 -5.14 -4.29
N ALA A 58 -16.98 -6.12 -4.66
CA ALA A 58 -17.75 -6.08 -5.91
C ALA A 58 -18.83 -4.99 -5.83
N PHE A 59 -19.17 -4.37 -6.97
CA PHE A 59 -20.16 -3.30 -7.03
C PHE A 59 -20.88 -3.23 -8.38
N LEU A 60 -22.02 -2.54 -8.36
CA LEU A 60 -22.78 -2.12 -9.54
C LEU A 60 -23.27 -0.68 -9.27
N LEU A 61 -22.72 0.30 -9.99
CA LEU A 61 -22.91 1.73 -9.71
C LEU A 61 -23.49 2.45 -10.94
N PRO A 62 -24.49 3.33 -10.78
CA PRO A 62 -25.09 4.04 -11.91
C PRO A 62 -24.09 5.03 -12.52
N MET A 63 -23.96 4.99 -13.85
CA MET A 63 -23.03 5.86 -14.59
C MET A 63 -23.41 7.35 -14.50
N THR A 64 -24.65 7.66 -14.10
CA THR A 64 -25.13 9.04 -13.91
C THR A 64 -24.63 9.69 -12.62
N GLU A 65 -24.24 8.90 -11.63
CA GLU A 65 -23.84 9.41 -10.32
C GLU A 65 -22.35 9.21 -10.05
N TYR A 66 -21.71 8.26 -10.72
CA TYR A 66 -20.31 7.92 -10.52
C TYR A 66 -19.45 8.26 -11.73
N GLU A 67 -18.18 8.56 -11.48
CA GLU A 67 -17.17 8.81 -12.51
C GLU A 67 -15.98 7.87 -12.32
N VAL A 68 -15.26 7.62 -13.41
CA VAL A 68 -14.04 6.80 -13.42
C VAL A 68 -12.82 7.70 -13.60
N VAL A 69 -11.87 7.61 -12.69
CA VAL A 69 -10.64 8.41 -12.67
C VAL A 69 -9.41 7.49 -12.68
N GLU A 70 -8.41 7.82 -13.50
CA GLU A 70 -7.11 7.14 -13.43
C GLU A 70 -6.24 7.76 -12.32
N SER A 71 -5.67 6.92 -11.45
CA SER A 71 -4.74 7.34 -10.41
C SER A 71 -3.40 6.61 -10.55
N ARG A 72 -2.28 7.35 -10.47
CA ARG A 72 -0.94 6.78 -10.64
C ARG A 72 -0.60 5.85 -9.48
N GLU A 73 -0.29 4.59 -9.78
CA GLU A 73 0.04 3.60 -8.78
C GLU A 73 1.49 3.80 -8.30
N THR A 74 1.67 4.34 -7.09
CA THR A 74 3.00 4.50 -6.48
C THR A 74 3.19 3.41 -5.45
N ARG A 75 4.14 2.48 -5.70
CA ARG A 75 4.48 1.40 -4.77
C ARG A 75 5.70 1.77 -3.95
N THR A 76 5.53 1.86 -2.64
CA THR A 76 6.63 2.07 -1.69
C THR A 76 6.98 0.76 -1.00
N VAL A 77 8.26 0.40 -1.01
CA VAL A 77 8.74 -0.80 -0.29
C VAL A 77 8.72 -0.51 1.21
N LEU A 78 7.91 -1.26 1.96
CA LEU A 78 7.90 -1.21 3.42
C LEU A 78 9.07 -2.00 4.00
N LYS A 79 9.49 -1.65 5.22
CA LYS A 79 10.52 -2.42 5.95
C LYS A 79 10.05 -3.86 6.15
N LYS A 80 10.97 -4.81 6.03
CA LYS A 80 10.66 -6.22 6.26
C LYS A 80 10.16 -6.43 7.69
N PRO A 81 9.10 -7.24 7.90
CA PRO A 81 8.66 -7.56 9.25
C PRO A 81 9.79 -8.27 10.00
N GLN A 82 10.16 -7.75 11.18
CA GLN A 82 11.08 -8.44 12.08
C GLN A 82 10.25 -9.30 13.02
N VAL A 83 10.45 -10.62 12.95
CA VAL A 83 9.86 -11.56 13.90
C VAL A 83 10.83 -11.69 15.07
N GLU A 84 10.48 -11.10 16.21
CA GLU A 84 11.24 -11.30 17.46
C GLU A 84 11.01 -12.73 17.96
N LYS A 85 12.02 -13.58 17.77
CA LYS A 85 12.00 -14.99 18.24
C LYS A 85 12.25 -15.06 19.75
N SER A 86 11.37 -14.51 20.57
CA SER A 86 11.28 -14.85 21.99
C SER A 86 10.08 -14.17 22.64
N ILE A 87 8.86 -14.53 22.24
CA ILE A 87 7.70 -14.28 23.10
C ILE A 87 7.79 -15.32 24.21
N LYS A 88 8.48 -14.99 25.31
CA LYS A 88 8.36 -15.75 26.56
C LYS A 88 6.94 -15.52 27.08
N ILE A 89 6.01 -16.39 26.72
CA ILE A 89 4.68 -16.45 27.33
C ILE A 89 4.89 -16.96 28.76
N GLY A 90 5.19 -16.03 29.68
CA GLY A 90 5.38 -16.29 31.10
C GLY A 90 4.05 -16.62 31.74
N GLY A 91 3.62 -17.88 31.62
CA GLY A 91 2.56 -18.45 32.43
C GLY A 91 3.06 -18.68 33.85
N GLY A 92 2.46 -17.98 34.81
CA GLY A 92 2.46 -18.37 36.22
C GLY A 92 3.42 -17.60 37.12
N LYS A 93 2.83 -16.74 37.97
CA LYS A 93 3.42 -16.31 39.25
C LYS A 93 4.05 -17.49 40.00
N LYS A 94 5.31 -17.35 40.41
CA LYS A 94 5.68 -17.20 41.82
C LYS A 94 7.11 -16.66 41.92
N ALA A 95 7.24 -15.66 42.79
CA ALA A 95 8.46 -14.99 43.15
C ALA A 95 9.42 -15.93 43.86
N GLU A 96 10.72 -15.72 43.68
CA GLU A 96 11.68 -15.66 44.79
C GLU A 96 12.95 -14.95 44.31
N SER A 97 13.32 -13.95 45.11
CA SER A 97 14.44 -13.02 45.01
C SER A 97 15.77 -13.69 45.31
N THR A 98 16.84 -13.25 44.65
CA THR A 98 18.14 -13.10 45.32
C THR A 98 19.00 -12.09 44.56
N ASP A 99 19.45 -11.11 45.33
CA ASP A 99 20.32 -9.98 44.99
C ASP A 99 21.78 -10.39 44.72
N GLU A 100 22.55 -9.37 44.32
CA GLU A 100 24.03 -9.24 44.33
C GLU A 100 24.73 -9.57 42.99
N ALA A 101 25.63 -8.78 42.42
CA ALA A 101 26.33 -7.56 42.86
C ALA A 101 26.88 -6.78 41.65
N GLU A 102 27.25 -5.53 41.93
CA GLU A 102 27.90 -4.53 41.07
C GLU A 102 29.19 -5.00 40.38
N GLU A 103 29.43 -4.55 39.13
CA GLU A 103 30.75 -3.98 38.72
C GLU A 103 30.67 -3.24 37.36
N GLU A 104 30.68 -1.92 37.40
CA GLU A 104 31.38 -1.05 36.43
C GLU A 104 32.62 -0.47 37.17
N PRO A 105 33.67 0.14 36.54
CA PRO A 105 33.83 0.58 35.14
C PRO A 105 35.25 0.32 34.53
N LYS A 106 35.45 0.61 33.22
CA LYS A 106 36.54 1.54 32.75
C LYS A 106 36.67 1.72 31.23
N LYS A 107 36.70 3.02 30.88
CA LYS A 107 37.14 3.67 29.63
C LYS A 107 38.43 3.10 29.01
N LYS A 108 38.48 3.03 27.68
CA LYS A 108 39.66 3.42 26.88
C LYS A 108 39.27 4.14 25.59
N GLU A 109 39.38 5.46 25.66
CA GLU A 109 39.46 6.39 24.54
C GLU A 109 40.88 6.33 23.95
N ARG A 110 41.04 6.15 22.63
CA ARG A 110 42.26 6.55 21.90
C ARG A 110 41.91 7.10 20.51
N LYS A 111 41.79 8.43 20.46
CA LYS A 111 42.01 9.25 19.26
C LYS A 111 43.50 9.27 18.90
N ARG A 112 43.85 9.00 17.64
CA ARG A 112 44.95 9.64 16.86
C ARG A 112 44.60 9.48 15.37
N SER A 113 43.98 10.47 14.73
CA SER A 113 44.63 11.57 14.02
C SER A 113 45.87 11.15 13.19
N ARG A 114 45.74 11.20 11.86
CA ARG A 114 46.73 11.87 10.99
C ARG A 114 46.09 12.25 9.66
N LYS A 115 46.24 13.55 9.40
CA LYS A 115 45.78 14.39 8.30
C LYS A 115 46.92 14.48 7.28
N ASN A 116 46.56 14.89 6.06
CA ASN A 116 47.40 15.41 4.96
C ASN A 116 48.01 14.34 4.02
N GLY A 117 47.92 14.46 2.69
CA GLY A 117 47.52 15.63 1.89
C GLY A 117 47.37 15.33 0.39
N PRO A 118 47.09 16.37 -0.43
CA PRO A 118 46.62 16.27 -1.81
C PRO A 118 47.75 16.45 -2.84
N GLN A 119 47.53 16.01 -4.10
CA GLN A 119 48.18 16.45 -5.37
C GLN A 119 47.57 15.58 -6.49
N LYS A 120 47.25 16.01 -7.72
CA LYS A 120 47.59 17.19 -8.52
C LYS A 120 46.59 17.29 -9.68
N LYS A 121 46.13 18.50 -10.00
CA LYS A 121 45.57 18.84 -11.31
C LYS A 121 46.62 18.57 -12.41
N LYS A 122 46.21 17.96 -13.52
CA LYS A 122 46.91 18.11 -14.82
C LYS A 122 45.92 18.64 -15.85
N LYS A 123 46.13 19.92 -16.21
CA LYS A 123 45.73 20.52 -17.48
C LYS A 123 46.52 19.83 -18.60
N GLN A 124 45.85 19.47 -19.69
CA GLN A 124 46.37 19.39 -21.06
C GLN A 124 45.15 19.49 -21.98
N LYS A 125 45.14 20.15 -23.14
CA LYS A 125 45.89 21.27 -23.71
C LYS A 125 44.94 21.83 -24.76
#